data_AF-A0A4P6ZJM8-F1
#
_entry.id   AF-A0A4P6ZJM8-F1
#
_cell.length_a   1.000
_cell.length_b   1.000
_cell.length_c   1.000
_cell.angle_alpha   90.00
_cell.angle_beta   90.00
_cell.angle_gamma   90.00
#
_symmetry.space_group_name_H-M   'P 1'
#
loop_
_entity.id
_entity.type
_entity.pdbx_description
1 polymer ?
#
loop_
_entity_poly.entity_id
_entity_poly.type
_entity_poly.pdbx_seq_one_letter_code
_entity_poly.pdbx_strand_id
1 'polypeptide(L)'
;MTEKINFDFIEFIESKGFKQINNNNFEYILENSFPLQLIFENNEYVIPFTPEIQFITKIPTDKETAEKSFKNIQEILEIKFKK
;
A
#
# COMPACT_ATOMS: atom_id res chain seq x y z
N MET A 1 -3.63 22.37 -21.11
CA MET A 1 -2.86 21.12 -21.30
C MET A 1 -2.97 20.37 -20.00
N THR A 2 -3.75 19.29 -19.96
CA THR A 2 -3.90 18.48 -18.76
C THR A 2 -2.61 17.69 -18.60
N GLU A 3 -1.74 18.12 -17.69
CA GLU A 3 -0.58 17.31 -17.28
C GLU A 3 -1.14 15.96 -16.85
N LYS A 4 -0.89 14.93 -17.66
CA LYS A 4 -1.07 13.54 -17.23
C LYS A 4 -0.04 13.36 -16.13
N ILE A 5 -0.47 13.55 -14.89
CA ILE A 5 0.28 13.11 -13.73
C ILE A 5 0.45 11.61 -13.93
N ASN A 6 1.64 11.19 -14.37
CA ASN A 6 1.98 9.78 -14.39
C ASN A 6 1.90 9.35 -12.93
N PHE A 7 0.91 8.51 -12.62
CA PHE A 7 0.72 8.05 -11.26
C PHE A 7 1.91 7.16 -10.88
N ASP A 8 2.70 7.62 -9.92
CA ASP A 8 3.73 6.82 -9.29
C ASP A 8 3.16 6.18 -8.02
N PHE A 9 3.00 4.85 -8.06
CA PHE A 9 2.47 4.11 -6.92
C PHE A 9 3.45 4.10 -5.73
N ILE A 10 4.75 4.18 -5.98
CA ILE A 10 5.76 4.23 -4.90
C ILE A 10 5.62 5.56 -4.16
N GLU A 11 5.56 6.68 -4.89
CA GLU A 11 5.34 8.00 -4.28
C GLU A 11 4.00 8.04 -3.52
N PHE A 12 2.97 7.38 -4.06
CA PHE A 12 1.68 7.25 -3.37
C PHE A 12 1.80 6.53 -2.03
N ILE A 13 2.45 5.36 -1.95
CA ILE A 13 2.56 4.64 -0.68
C ILE A 13 3.43 5.38 0.33
N GLU A 14 4.50 6.04 -0.11
CA GLU A 14 5.34 6.88 0.75
C GLU A 14 4.53 8.05 1.32
N SER A 15 3.67 8.66 0.52
CA SER A 15 2.74 9.71 0.97
C SER A 15 1.70 9.21 1.99
N LYS A 16 1.44 7.90 2.06
CA LYS A 16 0.61 7.27 3.11
C LYS A 16 1.41 6.93 4.38
N GLY A 17 2.70 7.27 4.42
CA GLY A 17 3.57 7.03 5.56
C GLY A 17 4.26 5.65 5.54
N PHE A 18 4.16 4.90 4.45
CA PHE A 18 4.98 3.69 4.29
C PHE A 18 6.44 4.10 4.13
N LYS A 19 7.34 3.32 4.74
CA LYS A 19 8.78 3.52 4.65
C LYS A 19 9.41 2.35 3.92
N GLN A 20 10.26 2.63 2.96
CA GLN A 20 11.01 1.61 2.27
C GLN A 20 12.00 0.93 3.24
N ILE A 21 11.90 -0.40 3.37
CA ILE A 21 12.82 -1.22 4.16
C ILE A 21 13.86 -1.90 3.25
N ASN A 22 13.46 -2.24 2.03
CA ASN A 22 14.35 -2.71 0.97
C ASN A 22 13.73 -2.45 -0.41
N ASN A 23 14.41 -2.86 -1.49
CA ASN A 23 13.99 -2.59 -2.88
C ASN A 23 12.52 -2.93 -3.17
N ASN A 24 11.99 -4.00 -2.56
CA ASN A 24 10.65 -4.50 -2.87
C ASN A 24 9.74 -4.52 -1.64
N ASN A 25 10.15 -3.98 -0.50
CA ASN A 25 9.38 -4.07 0.74
C ASN A 25 9.29 -2.72 1.43
N PHE A 26 8.06 -2.37 1.77
CA PHE A 26 7.70 -1.16 2.47
C PHE A 26 6.96 -1.52 3.75
N GLU A 27 7.18 -0.75 4.81
CA GLU A 27 6.57 -0.98 6.11
C GLU A 27 5.84 0.26 6.60
N TYR A 28 4.66 0.05 7.16
CA TYR A 28 3.88 1.05 7.86
C TYR A 28 3.65 0.60 9.29
N ILE A 29 4.04 1.41 10.28
CA ILE A 29 3.80 1.11 11.70
C ILE A 29 2.40 1.57 12.09
N LEU A 30 1.52 0.62 12.40
CA LEU A 30 0.19 0.87 12.93
C LEU A 30 0.24 1.43 14.35
N GLU A 31 -0.84 2.05 14.82
CA GLU A 31 -0.89 2.68 16.15
C GLU A 31 -0.70 1.68 17.31
N ASN A 32 -1.07 0.42 17.09
CA ASN A 32 -0.82 -0.69 18.02
C ASN A 32 0.62 -1.23 17.95
N SER A 33 1.54 -0.53 17.29
CA SER A 33 2.94 -0.94 17.06
C SER A 33 3.09 -2.22 16.23
N PHE A 34 2.05 -2.64 15.50
CA PHE A 34 2.15 -3.74 14.56
C PHE A 34 2.70 -3.24 13.20
N PRO A 35 3.77 -3.85 12.66
CA PRO A 35 4.28 -3.49 11.35
C PRO A 35 3.41 -4.10 10.24
N LEU A 36 2.83 -3.25 9.41
CA LEU A 36 2.16 -3.68 8.18
C LEU A 36 3.17 -3.63 7.03
N GLN A 37 3.40 -4.78 6.39
CA GLN A 37 4.30 -4.88 5.26
C GLN A 37 3.55 -4.76 3.93
N LEU A 38 4.21 -4.19 2.93
CA LEU A 38 3.75 -4.10 1.55
C LEU A 38 4.91 -4.52 0.65
N ILE A 39 4.75 -5.67 0.00
CA ILE A 39 5.80 -6.36 -0.75
C ILE A 39 5.45 -6.32 -2.23
N PHE A 40 6.37 -5.90 -3.08
CA PHE A 40 6.20 -5.85 -4.53
C PHE A 40 6.72 -7.12 -5.19
N GLU A 41 5.86 -7.80 -5.94
CA GLU A 41 6.21 -8.99 -6.72
C GLU A 41 5.44 -9.00 -8.05
N ASN A 42 6.13 -9.21 -9.18
CA ASN A 42 5.52 -9.48 -10.49
C ASN A 42 4.36 -8.54 -10.91
N ASN A 43 4.53 -7.23 -10.77
CA ASN A 43 3.51 -6.19 -11.01
C ASN A 43 2.30 -6.22 -10.08
N GLU A 44 2.44 -6.88 -8.94
CA GLU A 44 1.48 -6.92 -7.85
C GLU A 44 2.16 -6.41 -6.58
N TYR A 45 1.34 -6.01 -5.62
CA TYR A 45 1.77 -5.81 -4.26
C TYR A 45 0.98 -6.74 -3.33
N VAL A 46 1.67 -7.21 -2.31
CA VAL A 46 1.20 -8.17 -1.32
C VAL A 46 1.27 -7.52 0.05
N ILE A 47 0.16 -7.55 0.79
CA ILE A 47 0.11 -7.16 2.18
C ILE A 47 -0.15 -8.42 3.01
N PRO A 48 0.88 -9.02 3.63
CA PRO A 48 0.70 -10.13 4.55
C PRO A 48 0.11 -9.58 5.87
N PHE A 49 -1.06 -10.08 6.26
CA PHE A 49 -1.71 -9.69 7.51
C PHE A 49 -1.48 -10.75 8.60
N THR A 50 -1.69 -12.02 8.24
CA THR A 50 -1.35 -13.18 9.09
C THR A 50 -0.64 -14.23 8.23
N PRO A 51 -0.01 -15.25 8.83
CA PRO A 51 0.59 -16.35 8.06
C PRO A 51 -0.37 -17.06 7.10
N GLU A 52 -1.69 -16.93 7.33
CA GLU A 52 -2.74 -17.57 6.53
C GLU A 52 -3.50 -16.57 5.64
N ILE A 53 -3.36 -15.27 5.86
CA ILE A 53 -4.13 -14.22 5.16
C ILE A 53 -3.19 -13.19 4.56
N GLN A 54 -3.25 -13.07 3.23
CA GLN A 54 -2.52 -12.09 2.45
C GLN A 54 -3.45 -11.40 1.44
N PHE A 55 -3.25 -10.09 1.26
CA PHE A 55 -3.94 -9.31 0.23
C PHE A 55 -3.03 -9.15 -0.95
N ILE A 56 -3.42 -9.68 -2.10
CA ILE A 56 -2.67 -9.55 -3.34
C ILE A 56 -3.47 -8.64 -4.27
N THR A 57 -2.83 -7.60 -4.79
CA THR A 57 -3.47 -6.65 -5.69
C THR A 57 -2.48 -6.19 -6.75
N LYS A 58 -2.96 -6.03 -7.99
CA LYS A 58 -2.16 -5.45 -9.07
C LYS A 58 -1.75 -4.03 -8.72
N ILE A 59 -0.51 -3.66 -9.06
CA ILE A 59 -0.03 -2.29 -8.89
C ILE A 59 -0.97 -1.35 -9.64
N PRO A 60 -1.65 -0.42 -8.95
CA PRO A 60 -2.56 0.52 -9.57
C PRO A 60 -1.82 1.44 -10.54
N THR A 61 -2.46 1.74 -11.67
CA THR A 61 -1.93 2.68 -12.68
C THR A 61 -2.44 4.11 -12.50
N ASP A 62 -3.33 4.33 -11.54
CA ASP A 62 -3.94 5.61 -11.24
C ASP A 62 -4.25 5.74 -9.74
N LYS A 63 -4.36 7.00 -9.30
CA LYS A 63 -4.58 7.35 -7.89
C LYS A 63 -5.93 6.88 -7.35
N GLU A 64 -6.98 6.89 -8.17
CA GLU A 64 -8.32 6.52 -7.73
C GLU A 64 -8.37 5.02 -7.36
N THR A 65 -7.80 4.18 -8.22
CA THR A 65 -7.67 2.74 -8.00
C THR A 65 -6.79 2.46 -6.77
N ALA A 66 -5.70 3.20 -6.59
CA ALA A 66 -4.84 3.06 -5.41
C ALA A 66 -5.57 3.44 -4.11
N GLU A 67 -6.27 4.58 -4.09
CA GLU A 67 -7.05 5.02 -2.93
C GLU A 67 -8.17 4.03 -2.59
N LYS A 68 -8.87 3.52 -3.59
CA LYS A 68 -9.92 2.51 -3.38
C LYS A 68 -9.35 1.22 -2.79
N SER A 69 -8.22 0.76 -3.29
CA SER A 69 -7.57 -0.46 -2.81
C SER A 69 -7.14 -0.30 -1.34
N PHE A 70 -6.49 0.82 -1.00
CA PHE A 70 -6.08 1.12 0.36
C PHE A 70 -7.27 1.28 1.30
N LYS A 71 -8.36 1.93 0.84
CA LYS A 71 -9.59 2.03 1.62
C LYS A 71 -10.18 0.66 1.96
N ASN A 72 -10.23 -0.25 0.98
CA ASN A 72 -10.70 -1.62 1.22
C ASN A 72 -9.82 -2.34 2.25
N ILE A 73 -8.50 -2.19 2.16
CA ILE A 73 -7.56 -2.75 3.14
C ILE A 73 -7.80 -2.17 4.53
N GLN A 74 -8.03 -0.86 4.65
CA GLN A 74 -8.38 -0.21 5.93
C GLN A 74 -9.68 -0.76 6.53
N GLU A 75 -10.70 -0.97 5.71
CA GLU A 75 -12.00 -1.50 6.14
C GLU A 75 -11.90 -2.96 6.57
N ILE A 76 -11.17 -3.81 5.82
CA ILE A 76 -11.03 -5.23 6.13
C ILE A 76 -10.14 -5.46 7.36
N LEU A 77 -9.06 -4.69 7.50
CA LEU A 77 -8.11 -4.83 8.60
C LEU A 77 -8.51 -4.01 9.83
N GLU A 78 -9.58 -3.21 9.74
CA GLU A 78 -10.02 -2.26 10.76
C GLU A 78 -8.89 -1.29 11.19
N ILE A 79 -8.02 -0.89 10.25
CA ILE A 79 -6.86 -0.01 10.49
C ILE A 79 -7.07 1.40 9.94
N LYS A 80 -6.32 2.36 10.51
CA LYS A 80 -6.23 3.74 9.99
C LYS A 80 -4.80 4.08 9.61
N PHE A 81 -4.57 4.33 8.33
CA PHE A 81 -3.32 4.96 7.88
C PHE A 81 -3.30 6.42 8.34
N LYS A 82 -2.17 6.86 8.91
CA LYS A 82 -1.94 8.26 9.26
C LYS A 82 -1.74 9.03 7.97
N LYS A 83 -2.40 10.16 7.90
CA LYS A 83 -2.48 11.03 6.73
C LYS A 83 -1.34 12.03 6.72
#